data_AF-A0A0K8WEQ9-F1
#
_entry.id   AF-A0A0K8WEQ9-F1
#
_cell.length_a   1.000
_cell.length_b   1.000
_cell.length_c   1.000
_cell.angle_alpha   90.00
_cell.angle_beta   90.00
_cell.angle_gamma   90.00
#
_symmetry.space_group_name_H-M   'P 1'
#
loop_
_entity.id
_entity.type
_entity.pdbx_description
1 polymer ?
#
loop_
_entity_poly.entity_id
_entity_poly.type
_entity_poly.pdbx_seq_one_letter_code
_entity_poly.pdbx_strand_id
1 'polypeptide(L)'
;MRKHILTQTESKRRREGFLVGLAAKMSHFRDNSWLTNSRSRSVLKSLRCRSSRRSKSKSKSSVELSASNQTGGETNNVSNGEEKGQNGFEELRRYVKQGGDFGKELVMILQERVESETLYSKSLSKMANKLNKACRELPGSIADAWRGVATEMENRSDIHRQLSASLTDEIVKPLKNIIDAHHKTRKSVESNVDKAARTLAEWRVSESKAKKSSHTAARENEKLQDALLDVRIQKSPSIALLHQGPNKLAAEKEIRSAEKDCAKLDSKRKKAE
;
A
#
# COMPACT_ATOMS: atom_id res chain seq x y z
N MET A 1 20.75 45.48 39.83
CA MET A 1 19.55 45.11 39.03
C MET A 1 19.79 44.97 37.51
N ARG A 2 20.65 45.77 36.86
CA ARG A 2 20.82 45.71 35.38
C ARG A 2 21.50 44.43 34.82
N LYS A 3 22.29 43.70 35.63
CA LYS A 3 22.97 42.47 35.19
C LYS A 3 22.05 41.23 35.08
N HIS A 4 20.92 41.21 35.77
CA HIS A 4 20.00 40.07 35.76
C HIS A 4 19.00 40.09 34.60
N ILE A 5 18.78 41.26 34.00
CA ILE A 5 17.87 41.42 32.85
C ILE A 5 18.57 41.03 31.53
N LEU A 6 19.89 41.19 31.45
CA LEU A 6 20.68 40.82 30.26
C LEU A 6 20.81 39.29 30.08
N THR A 7 20.90 38.54 31.18
CA THR A 7 21.06 37.08 31.12
C THR A 7 19.75 36.35 30.76
N GLN A 8 18.59 36.90 31.16
CA GLN A 8 17.30 36.35 30.74
C GLN A 8 17.02 36.55 29.24
N THR A 9 17.48 37.65 28.66
CA THR A 9 17.23 37.97 27.24
C THR A 9 18.11 37.19 26.27
N GLU A 10 19.33 36.81 26.65
CA GLU A 10 20.18 35.90 25.86
C GLU A 10 19.70 34.45 25.89
N SER A 11 19.19 33.99 27.02
CA SER A 11 18.67 32.62 27.19
C SER A 11 17.34 32.38 26.44
N LYS A 12 16.61 33.46 26.11
CA LYS A 12 15.42 33.41 25.24
C LYS A 12 15.81 33.38 23.75
N ARG A 13 16.79 34.19 23.33
CA ARG A 13 17.31 34.18 21.94
C ARG A 13 17.97 32.85 21.53
N ARG A 14 18.68 32.18 22.45
CA ARG A 14 19.27 30.85 22.16
C ARG A 14 18.22 29.75 21.97
N ARG A 15 17.09 29.82 22.69
CA ARG A 15 15.99 28.85 22.55
C ARG A 15 15.18 29.06 21.27
N GLU A 16 14.94 30.31 20.89
CA GLU A 16 14.27 30.61 19.61
C GLU A 16 15.16 30.27 18.40
N GLY A 17 16.47 30.53 18.46
CA GLY A 17 17.41 30.12 17.41
C GLY A 17 17.48 28.60 17.20
N PHE A 18 17.36 27.80 18.27
CA PHE A 18 17.35 26.34 18.17
C PHE A 18 16.04 25.81 17.56
N LEU A 19 14.89 26.42 17.90
CA LEU A 19 13.59 26.05 17.33
C LEU A 19 13.46 26.42 15.85
N VAL A 20 14.00 27.57 15.43
CA VAL A 20 14.01 27.99 14.02
C VAL A 20 14.94 27.09 13.19
N GLY A 21 16.09 26.69 13.75
CA GLY A 21 17.01 25.73 13.10
C GLY A 21 16.42 24.31 12.94
N LEU A 22 15.64 23.86 13.91
CA LEU A 22 14.96 22.55 13.85
C LEU A 22 13.78 22.58 12.84
N ALA A 23 13.04 23.68 12.77
CA ALA A 23 11.99 23.88 11.77
C ALA A 23 12.53 23.92 10.33
N ALA A 24 13.69 24.56 10.11
CA ALA A 24 14.37 24.58 8.82
C ALA A 24 14.86 23.18 8.37
N LYS A 25 15.34 22.35 9.31
CA LYS A 25 15.75 20.96 9.03
C LYS A 25 14.56 20.03 8.74
N MET A 26 13.38 20.30 9.30
CA MET A 26 12.16 19.55 8.98
C MET A 26 11.52 19.95 7.64
N SER A 27 11.80 21.15 7.12
CA SER A 27 11.27 21.59 5.81
C SER A 27 11.89 20.82 4.64
N HIS A 28 13.15 20.40 4.75
CA HIS A 28 13.83 19.60 3.72
C HIS A 28 13.33 18.15 3.61
N PHE A 29 12.53 17.67 4.57
CA PHE A 29 11.95 16.33 4.52
C PHE A 29 10.54 16.30 3.91
N ARG A 30 10.01 17.45 3.49
CA ARG A 30 8.62 17.60 3.01
C ARG A 30 8.48 17.79 1.50
N ASP A 31 9.58 17.69 0.75
CA ASP A 31 9.57 17.75 -0.71
C ASP A 31 9.30 16.38 -1.33
N ASN A 32 8.03 15.97 -1.30
CA ASN A 32 7.51 14.86 -2.11
C ASN A 32 7.32 15.28 -3.58
N SER A 33 8.36 15.87 -4.19
CA SER A 33 8.38 16.30 -5.59
C SER A 33 8.25 15.15 -6.60
N TRP A 34 8.31 13.89 -6.16
CA TRP A 34 8.16 12.71 -7.03
C TRP A 34 6.70 12.34 -7.31
N LEU A 35 5.72 12.84 -6.54
CA LEU A 35 4.30 12.49 -6.74
C LEU A 35 3.60 13.32 -7.83
N THR A 36 4.18 14.44 -8.28
CA THR A 36 3.52 15.36 -9.20
C THR A 36 3.81 15.09 -10.69
N ASN A 37 4.72 14.15 -11.01
CA ASN A 37 5.13 13.89 -12.40
C ASN A 37 4.31 12.83 -13.16
N SER A 38 3.16 12.38 -12.62
CA SER A 38 2.29 11.41 -13.31
C SER A 38 1.10 12.01 -14.06
N ARG A 39 1.06 13.34 -14.23
CA ARG A 39 0.09 13.98 -15.15
C ARG A 39 0.75 14.33 -16.46
N SER A 40 0.70 13.41 -17.42
CA SER A 40 0.63 13.78 -18.84
C SER A 40 0.29 12.61 -19.77
N ARG A 41 -0.56 12.94 -20.76
CA ARG A 41 -0.78 12.29 -22.07
C ARG A 41 -1.95 11.31 -22.20
N SER A 42 -3.12 11.92 -22.48
CA SER A 42 -3.92 11.67 -23.69
C SER A 42 -3.81 10.29 -24.36
N VAL A 43 -4.86 9.47 -24.23
CA VAL A 43 -5.22 8.48 -25.26
C VAL A 43 -6.75 8.51 -25.47
N LEU A 44 -7.22 9.57 -26.13
CA LEU A 44 -8.42 9.45 -26.96
C LEU A 44 -7.95 8.97 -28.33
N LYS A 45 -8.21 7.70 -28.67
CA LYS A 45 -8.18 7.23 -30.06
C LYS A 45 -9.01 5.95 -30.21
N SER A 46 -10.18 6.16 -30.85
CA SER A 46 -10.85 5.27 -31.80
C SER A 46 -11.35 3.90 -31.29
N LEU A 47 -12.64 3.88 -30.91
CA LEU A 47 -13.50 2.73 -31.13
C LEU A 47 -13.57 2.42 -32.64
N ARG A 48 -13.02 1.28 -33.05
CA ARG A 48 -13.44 0.61 -34.28
C ARG A 48 -13.92 -0.78 -33.91
N CYS A 49 -15.23 -0.95 -33.88
CA CYS A 49 -15.88 -2.25 -33.81
C CYS A 49 -15.33 -3.13 -34.94
N ARG A 50 -14.64 -4.21 -34.57
CA ARG A 50 -14.26 -5.28 -35.50
C ARG A 50 -15.04 -6.52 -35.08
N SER A 51 -16.12 -6.78 -35.81
CA SER A 51 -16.93 -7.98 -35.68
C SER A 51 -16.05 -9.22 -35.89
N SER A 52 -15.92 -10.06 -34.86
CA SER A 52 -15.31 -11.38 -35.00
C SER A 52 -16.37 -12.45 -34.74
N ARG A 53 -16.67 -13.20 -35.81
CA ARG A 53 -17.47 -14.41 -35.83
C ARG A 53 -16.99 -15.37 -34.74
N ARG A 54 -17.92 -15.85 -33.92
CA ARG A 54 -17.67 -16.86 -32.88
C ARG A 54 -18.17 -18.21 -33.36
N SER A 55 -17.23 -19.07 -33.78
CA SER A 55 -17.48 -20.47 -34.06
C SER A 55 -17.64 -21.24 -32.74
N LYS A 56 -18.74 -21.98 -32.60
CA LYS A 56 -19.01 -22.90 -31.49
C LYS A 56 -18.17 -24.16 -31.64
N SER A 57 -17.49 -24.57 -30.57
CA SER A 57 -17.21 -25.99 -30.31
C SER A 57 -17.56 -26.31 -28.86
N LYS A 58 -18.46 -27.28 -28.70
CA LYS A 58 -18.78 -27.98 -27.45
C LYS A 58 -17.71 -29.05 -27.23
N SER A 59 -17.30 -29.27 -25.99
CA SER A 59 -17.06 -30.61 -25.42
C SER A 59 -17.05 -30.55 -23.90
N LYS A 60 -17.75 -31.50 -23.28
CA LYS A 60 -17.85 -31.79 -21.83
C LYS A 60 -17.12 -33.11 -21.56
N SER A 61 -16.36 -33.18 -20.47
CA SER A 61 -16.13 -34.33 -19.55
C SER A 61 -15.00 -33.89 -18.59
N SER A 62 -15.11 -33.77 -17.27
CA SER A 62 -15.49 -34.70 -16.20
C SER A 62 -14.74 -36.03 -16.21
N VAL A 63 -13.67 -36.15 -15.41
CA VAL A 63 -13.53 -37.15 -14.32
C VAL A 63 -12.35 -36.82 -13.40
N GLU A 64 -12.52 -37.15 -12.12
CA GLU A 64 -11.58 -37.06 -10.99
C GLU A 64 -10.46 -38.12 -11.02
N LEU A 65 -9.35 -37.89 -10.30
CA LEU A 65 -8.91 -38.64 -9.09
C LEU A 65 -7.42 -38.40 -8.73
N SER A 66 -7.23 -37.88 -7.50
CA SER A 66 -6.26 -38.22 -6.44
C SER A 66 -4.74 -38.45 -6.67
N ALA A 67 -3.97 -37.78 -5.79
CA ALA A 67 -2.82 -38.25 -4.99
C ALA A 67 -1.38 -37.80 -5.33
N SER A 68 -0.81 -37.05 -4.36
CA SER A 68 0.54 -37.18 -3.77
C SER A 68 1.81 -36.60 -4.46
N ASN A 69 2.28 -35.51 -3.84
CA ASN A 69 3.62 -35.26 -3.27
C ASN A 69 4.86 -34.97 -4.15
N GLN A 70 5.47 -33.83 -3.81
CA GLN A 70 6.91 -33.49 -3.77
C GLN A 70 7.65 -32.94 -5.01
N THR A 71 8.22 -31.74 -4.76
CA THR A 71 9.51 -31.17 -5.18
C THR A 71 9.67 -30.55 -6.57
N GLY A 72 10.19 -29.31 -6.59
CA GLY A 72 10.77 -28.64 -7.76
C GLY A 72 9.93 -27.50 -8.32
N GLY A 73 9.98 -26.32 -7.71
CA GLY A 73 9.38 -25.10 -8.27
C GLY A 73 10.25 -24.49 -9.37
N GLU A 74 10.07 -24.95 -10.61
CA GLU A 74 10.41 -24.20 -11.82
C GLU A 74 9.10 -23.76 -12.50
N THR A 75 8.77 -22.47 -12.38
CA THR A 75 7.59 -21.91 -13.03
C THR A 75 7.93 -21.44 -14.44
N ASN A 76 7.61 -22.30 -15.41
CA ASN A 76 7.46 -21.92 -16.82
C ASN A 76 6.33 -20.89 -16.97
N ASN A 77 6.69 -19.74 -17.53
CA ASN A 77 5.86 -18.55 -17.63
C ASN A 77 5.01 -18.63 -18.92
N VAL A 78 3.81 -19.21 -18.83
CA VAL A 78 2.81 -19.13 -19.90
C VAL A 78 2.02 -17.84 -19.73
N SER A 79 2.27 -16.90 -20.63
CA SER A 79 1.60 -15.62 -20.73
C SER A 79 0.14 -15.79 -21.11
N ASN A 80 -0.78 -15.43 -20.20
CA ASN A 80 -2.16 -15.11 -20.55
C ASN A 80 -2.70 -14.04 -19.59
N GLY A 81 -2.88 -12.82 -20.12
CA GLY A 81 -3.73 -11.78 -19.52
C GLY A 81 -3.31 -11.28 -18.14
N GLU A 82 -2.19 -10.56 -18.09
CA GLU A 82 -1.61 -9.92 -16.91
C GLU A 82 -2.61 -9.15 -16.03
N GLU A 83 -3.05 -9.76 -14.93
CA GLU A 83 -3.37 -9.06 -13.66
C GLU A 83 -2.06 -8.59 -12.98
N LYS A 84 -1.18 -7.89 -13.73
CA LYS A 84 -0.03 -7.21 -13.14
C LYS A 84 -0.51 -6.00 -12.35
N GLY A 85 -0.87 -6.20 -11.09
CA GLY A 85 -1.20 -5.08 -10.22
C GLY A 85 -1.74 -5.40 -8.83
N GLN A 86 -2.26 -6.61 -8.59
CA GLN A 86 -2.89 -6.89 -7.29
C GLN A 86 -1.90 -7.24 -6.17
N ASN A 87 -0.73 -7.83 -6.50
CA ASN A 87 0.19 -8.34 -5.47
C ASN A 87 1.50 -7.54 -5.28
N GLY A 88 1.80 -6.57 -6.14
CA GLY A 88 3.09 -5.86 -6.09
C GLY A 88 3.29 -5.04 -4.81
N PHE A 89 2.23 -4.37 -4.33
CA PHE A 89 2.29 -3.64 -3.07
C PHE A 89 2.34 -4.57 -1.84
N GLU A 90 1.72 -5.74 -1.92
CA GLU A 90 1.70 -6.68 -0.79
C GLU A 90 3.10 -7.28 -0.53
N GLU A 91 3.86 -7.55 -1.58
CA GLU A 91 5.25 -7.97 -1.45
C GLU A 91 6.12 -6.87 -0.82
N LEU A 92 5.97 -5.62 -1.29
CA LEU A 92 6.65 -4.46 -0.69
C LEU A 92 6.27 -4.28 0.78
N ARG A 93 4.97 -4.37 1.10
CA ARG A 93 4.45 -4.28 2.48
C ARG A 93 5.11 -5.35 3.37
N ARG A 94 5.19 -6.60 2.90
CA ARG A 94 5.86 -7.69 3.63
C ARG A 94 7.34 -7.42 3.86
N TYR A 95 8.06 -6.99 2.81
CA TYR A 95 9.49 -6.68 2.90
C TYR A 95 9.78 -5.55 3.89
N VAL A 96 9.04 -4.44 3.81
CA VAL A 96 9.19 -3.30 4.73
C VAL A 96 8.79 -3.68 6.16
N LYS A 97 7.82 -4.59 6.33
CA LYS A 97 7.46 -5.12 7.66
C LYS A 97 8.60 -5.93 8.26
N GLN A 98 9.17 -6.84 7.50
CA GLN A 98 10.31 -7.65 7.91
C GLN A 98 11.51 -6.78 8.33
N GLY A 99 11.83 -5.72 7.58
CA GLY A 99 12.90 -4.79 7.97
C GLY A 99 12.64 -4.10 9.32
N GLY A 100 11.37 -3.79 9.63
CA GLY A 100 11.00 -3.24 10.93
C GLY A 100 11.10 -4.25 12.08
N ASP A 101 10.80 -5.52 11.83
CA ASP A 101 10.93 -6.59 12.82
C ASP A 101 12.40 -6.91 13.09
N PHE A 102 13.24 -6.99 12.04
CA PHE A 102 14.70 -7.07 12.16
C PHE A 102 15.28 -5.91 12.98
N GLY A 103 14.78 -4.68 12.77
CA GLY A 103 15.20 -3.53 13.57
C GLY A 103 14.94 -3.71 15.08
N LYS A 104 13.82 -4.33 15.46
CA LYS A 104 13.52 -4.62 16.87
C LYS A 104 14.43 -5.69 17.44
N GLU A 105 14.72 -6.74 16.67
CA GLU A 105 15.70 -7.77 17.05
C GLU A 105 17.08 -7.16 17.26
N LEU A 106 17.53 -6.29 16.35
CA LEU A 106 18.80 -5.58 16.48
C LEU A 106 18.87 -4.73 17.74
N VAL A 107 17.77 -4.04 18.08
CA VAL A 107 17.66 -3.30 19.36
C VAL A 107 17.81 -4.23 20.56
N MET A 108 17.19 -5.41 20.54
CA MET A 108 17.30 -6.39 21.63
C MET A 108 18.75 -6.88 21.79
N ILE A 109 19.41 -7.24 20.69
CA ILE A 109 20.82 -7.68 20.68
C ILE A 109 21.73 -6.59 21.26
N LEU A 110 21.52 -5.33 20.86
CA LEU A 110 22.30 -4.21 21.40
C LEU A 110 22.03 -3.96 22.89
N GLN A 111 20.81 -4.24 23.36
CA GLN A 111 20.49 -4.16 24.79
C GLN A 111 21.22 -5.23 25.60
N GLU A 112 21.27 -6.48 25.10
CA GLU A 112 22.06 -7.56 25.70
C GLU A 112 23.56 -7.21 25.75
N ARG A 113 24.06 -6.55 24.70
CA ARG A 113 25.43 -6.05 24.67
C ARG A 113 25.67 -5.00 25.77
N VAL A 114 24.78 -4.02 25.93
CA VAL A 114 24.84 -3.00 27.00
C VAL A 114 24.84 -3.67 28.38
N GLU A 115 24.00 -4.69 28.59
CA GLU A 115 23.92 -5.43 29.84
C GLU A 115 25.22 -6.18 30.14
N SER A 116 25.82 -6.79 29.13
CA SER A 116 27.11 -7.49 29.23
C SER A 116 28.24 -6.54 29.64
N GLU A 117 28.35 -5.38 28.99
CA GLU A 117 29.33 -4.34 29.35
C GLU A 117 29.14 -3.84 30.80
N THR A 118 27.88 -3.65 31.19
CA THR A 118 27.52 -3.23 32.56
C THR A 118 27.90 -4.29 33.60
N LEU A 119 27.69 -5.57 33.29
CA LEU A 119 28.05 -6.67 34.17
C LEU A 119 29.57 -6.78 34.35
N TYR A 120 30.33 -6.61 33.26
CA TYR A 120 31.78 -6.66 33.32
C TYR A 120 32.36 -5.50 34.14
N SER A 121 31.87 -4.28 33.92
CA SER A 121 32.21 -3.10 34.73
C SER A 121 32.00 -3.37 36.23
N LYS A 122 30.79 -3.79 36.62
CA LYS A 122 30.47 -4.12 38.03
C LYS A 122 31.39 -5.18 38.62
N SER A 123 31.74 -6.19 37.83
CA SER A 123 32.61 -7.29 38.26
C SER A 123 34.03 -6.81 38.51
N LEU A 124 34.57 -5.96 37.62
CA LEU A 124 35.89 -5.33 37.79
C LEU A 124 35.94 -4.47 39.06
N SER A 125 34.97 -3.57 39.26
CA SER A 125 34.91 -2.73 40.47
C SER A 125 34.78 -3.57 41.75
N LYS A 126 34.00 -4.66 41.71
CA LYS A 126 33.89 -5.58 42.85
C LYS A 126 35.23 -6.26 43.17
N MET A 127 36.00 -6.67 42.17
CA MET A 127 37.32 -7.27 42.36
C MET A 127 38.35 -6.25 42.84
N ALA A 128 38.36 -5.03 42.28
CA ALA A 128 39.20 -3.92 42.72
C ALA A 128 38.99 -3.63 44.21
N ASN A 129 37.73 -3.56 44.65
CA ASN A 129 37.36 -3.37 46.05
C ASN A 129 37.81 -4.51 46.97
N LYS A 130 37.74 -5.76 46.51
CA LYS A 130 38.27 -6.91 47.27
C LYS A 130 39.79 -6.84 47.42
N LEU A 131 40.50 -6.52 46.33
CA LEU A 131 41.96 -6.40 46.34
C LEU A 131 42.41 -5.26 47.26
N ASN A 132 41.77 -4.08 47.16
CA ASN A 132 42.06 -2.95 48.05
C ASN A 132 41.86 -3.29 49.53
N LYS A 133 40.85 -4.10 49.88
CA LYS A 133 40.65 -4.57 51.27
C LYS A 133 41.77 -5.52 51.71
N ALA A 134 42.17 -6.47 50.87
CA ALA A 134 43.26 -7.39 51.16
C ALA A 134 44.60 -6.66 51.38
N CYS A 135 44.85 -5.56 50.65
CA CYS A 135 46.06 -4.75 50.79
C CYS A 135 46.11 -3.86 52.04
N ARG A 136 45.05 -3.77 52.86
CA ARG A 136 45.06 -2.93 54.08
C ARG A 136 46.02 -3.43 55.14
N GLU A 137 46.13 -4.75 55.26
CA GLU A 137 46.98 -5.41 56.26
C GLU A 137 48.43 -5.57 55.80
N LEU A 138 48.76 -5.19 54.55
CA LEU A 138 50.12 -5.26 54.02
C LEU A 138 50.78 -3.87 54.06
N PRO A 139 51.93 -3.72 54.74
CA PRO A 139 52.74 -2.52 54.65
C PRO A 139 53.71 -2.56 53.45
N GLY A 140 54.22 -1.37 53.09
CA GLY A 140 55.34 -1.23 52.16
C GLY A 140 54.98 -1.24 50.67
N SER A 141 56.01 -1.14 49.83
CA SER A 141 55.91 -0.93 48.39
C SER A 141 55.18 -2.05 47.63
N ILE A 142 55.20 -3.29 48.15
CA ILE A 142 54.45 -4.40 47.56
C ILE A 142 52.94 -4.16 47.65
N ALA A 143 52.47 -3.62 48.77
CA ALA A 143 51.06 -3.27 48.95
C ALA A 143 50.65 -2.15 47.99
N ASP A 144 51.55 -1.19 47.75
CA ASP A 144 51.31 -0.08 46.81
C ASP A 144 51.26 -0.56 45.35
N ALA A 145 52.12 -1.50 44.96
CA ALA A 145 52.05 -2.13 43.64
C ALA A 145 50.69 -2.82 43.40
N TRP A 146 50.19 -3.57 44.38
CA TRP A 146 48.87 -4.21 44.29
C TRP A 146 47.71 -3.21 44.32
N ARG A 147 47.82 -2.10 45.07
CA ARG A 147 46.86 -0.99 45.00
C ARG A 147 46.82 -0.37 43.60
N GLY A 148 47.98 -0.24 42.93
CA GLY A 148 48.05 0.19 41.53
C GLY A 148 47.25 -0.73 40.59
N VAL A 149 47.34 -2.06 40.79
CA VAL A 149 46.51 -3.03 40.04
C VAL A 149 45.02 -2.81 40.31
N ALA A 150 44.63 -2.58 41.56
CA ALA A 150 43.23 -2.30 41.90
C ALA A 150 42.72 -1.01 41.25
N THR A 151 43.53 0.06 41.23
CA THR A 151 43.22 1.31 40.52
C THR A 151 43.00 1.06 39.03
N GLU A 152 43.85 0.27 38.40
CA GLU A 152 43.72 -0.08 36.99
C GLU A 152 42.47 -0.93 36.67
N MET A 153 42.01 -1.75 37.62
CA MET A 153 40.72 -2.43 37.50
C MET A 153 39.54 -1.47 37.60
N GLU A 154 39.61 -0.45 38.46
CA GLU A 154 38.57 0.59 38.58
C GLU A 154 38.52 1.48 37.33
N ASN A 155 39.69 1.88 36.81
CA ASN A 155 39.80 2.62 35.55
C ASN A 155 39.15 1.85 34.38
N ARG A 156 39.42 0.55 34.25
CA ARG A 156 38.76 -0.29 33.23
C ARG A 156 37.26 -0.43 33.49
N SER A 157 36.84 -0.62 34.74
CA SER A 157 35.43 -0.64 35.11
C SER A 157 34.70 0.62 34.61
N ASP A 158 35.31 1.79 34.78
CA ASP A 158 34.76 3.06 34.33
C ASP A 158 34.64 3.16 32.81
N ILE A 159 35.65 2.71 32.07
CA ILE A 159 35.61 2.66 30.60
C ILE A 159 34.42 1.80 30.12
N HIS A 160 34.24 0.61 30.68
CA HIS A 160 33.11 -0.27 30.34
C HIS A 160 31.76 0.34 30.71
N ARG A 161 31.68 1.03 31.86
CA ARG A 161 30.46 1.75 32.28
C ARG A 161 30.11 2.87 31.31
N GLN A 162 31.09 3.65 30.87
CA GLN A 162 30.91 4.72 29.90
C GLN A 162 30.50 4.17 28.53
N LEU A 163 31.13 3.09 28.06
CA LEU A 163 30.75 2.41 26.83
C LEU A 163 29.29 1.93 26.86
N SER A 164 28.87 1.30 27.95
CA SER A 164 27.47 0.89 28.15
C SER A 164 26.50 2.07 28.06
N ALA A 165 26.84 3.20 28.70
CA ALA A 165 26.04 4.42 28.65
C ALA A 165 25.96 4.98 27.22
N SER A 166 27.10 5.13 26.53
CA SER A 166 27.15 5.62 25.14
C SER A 166 26.39 4.70 24.18
N LEU A 167 26.52 3.38 24.30
CA LEU A 167 25.74 2.42 23.50
C LEU A 167 24.24 2.62 23.71
N THR A 168 23.82 2.85 24.96
CA THR A 168 22.41 3.09 25.29
C THR A 168 21.91 4.40 24.68
N ASP A 169 22.64 5.49 24.89
CA ASP A 169 22.17 6.85 24.61
C ASP A 169 22.34 7.26 23.16
N GLU A 170 23.41 6.80 22.50
CA GLU A 170 23.78 7.22 21.15
C GLU A 170 23.38 6.20 20.08
N ILE A 171 23.11 4.94 20.46
CA ILE A 171 22.75 3.88 19.50
C ILE A 171 21.37 3.32 19.79
N VAL A 172 21.16 2.69 20.95
CA VAL A 172 19.91 1.96 21.25
C VAL A 172 18.69 2.89 21.24
N LYS A 173 18.76 4.03 21.94
CA LYS A 173 17.65 5.00 21.98
C LYS A 173 17.37 5.61 20.60
N PRO A 174 18.35 6.12 19.84
CA PRO A 174 18.11 6.63 18.49
C PRO A 174 17.55 5.57 17.53
N LEU A 175 18.04 4.34 17.59
CA LEU A 175 17.54 3.25 16.75
C LEU A 175 16.07 2.93 17.05
N LYS A 176 15.69 2.83 18.33
CA LYS A 176 14.28 2.69 18.75
C LYS A 176 13.41 3.82 18.17
N ASN A 177 13.87 5.07 18.30
CA ASN A 177 13.14 6.24 17.79
C ASN A 177 12.92 6.17 16.28
N ILE A 178 13.95 5.79 15.51
CA ILE A 178 13.85 5.68 14.05
C ILE A 178 12.88 4.56 13.67
N ILE A 179 12.95 3.40 14.32
CA ILE A 179 12.05 2.26 14.07
C ILE A 179 10.58 2.66 14.30
N ASP A 180 10.30 3.35 15.41
CA ASP A 180 8.94 3.79 15.75
C ASP A 180 8.42 4.87 14.78
N ALA A 181 9.27 5.82 14.40
CA ALA A 181 8.93 6.84 13.42
C ALA A 181 8.65 6.23 12.03
N HIS A 182 9.47 5.27 11.62
CA HIS A 182 9.29 4.54 10.37
C HIS A 182 8.01 3.70 10.40
N HIS A 183 7.69 3.05 11.53
CA HIS A 183 6.44 2.31 11.71
C HIS A 183 5.19 3.19 11.50
N LYS A 184 5.17 4.39 12.10
CA LYS A 184 4.07 5.35 11.93
C LYS A 184 3.92 5.78 10.47
N THR A 185 5.03 6.11 9.81
CA THR A 185 5.05 6.50 8.40
C THR A 185 4.54 5.37 7.51
N ARG A 186 5.03 4.15 7.72
CA ARG A 186 4.60 2.94 7.00
C ARG A 186 3.09 2.73 7.13
N LYS A 187 2.54 2.84 8.35
CA LYS A 187 1.09 2.68 8.61
C LYS A 187 0.24 3.71 7.88
N SER A 188 0.70 4.95 7.80
CA SER A 188 0.02 6.00 7.03
C SER A 188 -0.01 5.67 5.53
N VAL A 189 1.12 5.25 4.97
CA VAL A 189 1.22 4.84 3.55
C VAL A 189 0.36 3.61 3.28
N GLU A 190 0.42 2.57 4.12
CA GLU A 190 -0.42 1.37 4.02
C GLU A 190 -1.91 1.74 3.93
N SER A 191 -2.39 2.63 4.81
CA SER A 191 -3.79 3.07 4.82
C SER A 191 -4.20 3.81 3.54
N ASN A 192 -3.31 4.64 2.98
CA ASN A 192 -3.58 5.35 1.73
C ASN A 192 -3.68 4.39 0.55
N VAL A 193 -2.81 3.38 0.50
CA VAL A 193 -2.87 2.35 -0.54
C VAL A 193 -4.13 1.50 -0.40
N ASP A 194 -4.52 1.11 0.81
CA ASP A 194 -5.75 0.34 1.04
C ASP A 194 -7.00 1.11 0.58
N LYS A 195 -7.04 2.43 0.81
CA LYS A 195 -8.12 3.30 0.32
C LYS A 195 -8.14 3.36 -1.20
N ALA A 196 -6.99 3.58 -1.83
CA ALA A 196 -6.87 3.64 -3.29
C ALA A 196 -7.26 2.30 -3.94
N ALA A 197 -6.83 1.18 -3.36
CA ALA A 197 -7.19 -0.16 -3.81
C ALA A 197 -8.70 -0.41 -3.74
N ARG A 198 -9.35 0.00 -2.65
CA ARG A 198 -10.81 -0.08 -2.51
C ARG A 198 -11.54 0.74 -3.56
N THR A 199 -11.15 2.01 -3.72
CA THR A 199 -11.73 2.89 -4.75
C THR A 199 -11.55 2.31 -6.15
N LEU A 200 -10.37 1.77 -6.47
CA LEU A 200 -10.13 1.10 -7.75
C LEU A 200 -11.06 -0.10 -7.94
N ALA A 201 -11.26 -0.92 -6.92
CA ALA A 201 -12.17 -2.06 -6.99
C ALA A 201 -13.62 -1.62 -7.28
N GLU A 202 -14.10 -0.55 -6.62
CA GLU A 202 -15.42 0.03 -6.87
C GLU A 202 -15.57 0.53 -8.32
N TRP A 203 -14.54 1.18 -8.89
CA TRP A 203 -14.52 1.58 -10.29
C TRP A 203 -14.54 0.39 -11.25
N ARG A 204 -13.81 -0.69 -10.96
CA ARG A 204 -13.81 -1.91 -11.80
C ARG A 204 -15.16 -2.62 -11.78
N VAL A 205 -15.84 -2.64 -10.64
CA VAL A 205 -17.22 -3.16 -10.54
C VAL A 205 -18.17 -2.29 -11.37
N SER A 206 -18.07 -0.97 -11.26
CA SER A 206 -18.89 0.00 -12.01
C SER A 206 -18.66 -0.11 -13.51
N GLU A 207 -17.40 -0.21 -13.94
CA GLU A 207 -16.99 -0.45 -15.33
C GLU A 207 -17.58 -1.75 -15.87
N SER A 208 -17.46 -2.85 -15.12
CA SER A 208 -18.04 -4.14 -15.50
C SER A 208 -19.56 -4.08 -15.66
N LYS A 209 -20.26 -3.38 -14.74
CA LYS A 209 -21.71 -3.16 -14.82
C LYS A 209 -22.10 -2.32 -16.03
N ALA A 210 -21.41 -1.20 -16.27
CA ALA A 210 -21.67 -0.32 -17.41
C ALA A 210 -21.43 -1.05 -18.74
N LYS A 211 -20.36 -1.83 -18.84
CA LYS A 211 -20.05 -2.65 -20.02
C LYS A 211 -21.14 -3.69 -20.31
N LYS A 212 -21.60 -4.41 -19.28
CA LYS A 212 -22.73 -5.35 -19.42
C LYS A 212 -24.01 -4.64 -19.87
N SER A 213 -24.33 -3.50 -19.25
CA SER A 213 -25.50 -2.68 -19.59
C SER A 213 -25.46 -2.21 -21.06
N SER A 214 -24.31 -1.71 -21.51
CA SER A 214 -24.09 -1.26 -22.89
C SER A 214 -24.31 -2.38 -23.91
N HIS A 215 -23.76 -3.57 -23.67
CA HIS A 215 -23.98 -4.72 -24.55
C HIS A 215 -25.44 -5.17 -24.60
N THR A 216 -26.15 -5.12 -23.47
CA THR A 216 -27.59 -5.43 -23.44
C THR A 216 -28.37 -4.40 -24.25
N ALA A 217 -28.13 -3.10 -24.03
CA ALA A 217 -28.82 -2.04 -24.76
C ALA A 217 -28.60 -2.13 -26.28
N ALA A 218 -27.38 -2.47 -26.73
CA ALA A 218 -27.08 -2.67 -28.14
C ALA A 218 -27.91 -3.81 -28.77
N ARG A 219 -28.01 -4.95 -28.08
CA ARG A 219 -28.82 -6.09 -28.55
C ARG A 219 -30.30 -5.78 -28.59
N GLU A 220 -30.81 -5.05 -27.60
CA GLU A 220 -32.22 -4.61 -27.62
C GLU A 220 -32.48 -3.61 -28.76
N ASN A 221 -31.51 -2.75 -29.09
CA ASN A 221 -31.61 -1.85 -30.24
C ASN A 221 -31.68 -2.62 -31.57
N GLU A 222 -30.80 -3.61 -31.77
CA GLU A 222 -30.82 -4.50 -32.95
C GLU A 222 -32.18 -5.18 -33.11
N LYS A 223 -32.72 -5.78 -32.03
CA LYS A 223 -34.06 -6.40 -32.05
C LYS A 223 -35.17 -5.43 -32.45
N LEU A 224 -35.11 -4.19 -31.97
CA LEU A 224 -36.10 -3.15 -32.31
C LEU A 224 -35.99 -2.73 -33.77
N GLN A 225 -34.77 -2.64 -34.32
CA GLN A 225 -34.56 -2.36 -35.74
C GLN A 225 -35.10 -3.50 -36.62
N ASP A 226 -34.83 -4.76 -36.26
CA ASP A 226 -35.36 -5.94 -36.96
C ASP A 226 -36.90 -5.94 -36.95
N ALA A 227 -37.52 -5.73 -35.78
CA ALA A 227 -38.98 -5.64 -35.66
C ALA A 227 -39.59 -4.50 -36.49
N LEU A 228 -38.92 -3.35 -36.58
CA LEU A 228 -39.37 -2.22 -37.40
C LEU A 228 -39.27 -2.54 -38.91
N LEU A 229 -38.22 -3.25 -39.33
CA LEU A 229 -38.06 -3.69 -40.72
C LEU A 229 -39.16 -4.68 -41.12
N ASP A 230 -39.50 -5.64 -40.26
CA ASP A 230 -40.58 -6.60 -40.51
C ASP A 230 -41.93 -5.87 -40.74
N VAL A 231 -42.25 -4.89 -39.89
CA VAL A 231 -43.45 -4.05 -40.07
C VAL A 231 -43.42 -3.28 -41.39
N ARG A 232 -42.25 -2.75 -41.78
CA ARG A 232 -42.10 -2.02 -43.04
C ARG A 232 -42.27 -2.92 -44.27
N ILE A 233 -41.73 -4.14 -44.22
CA ILE A 233 -41.89 -5.14 -45.30
C ILE A 233 -43.37 -5.52 -45.44
N GLN A 234 -44.07 -5.75 -44.32
CA GLN A 234 -45.52 -6.00 -44.34
C GLN A 234 -46.33 -4.83 -44.94
N LYS A 235 -45.89 -3.57 -44.73
CA LYS A 235 -46.52 -2.36 -45.31
C LYS A 235 -46.11 -2.07 -46.77
N SER A 236 -45.17 -2.81 -47.36
CA SER A 236 -44.74 -2.60 -48.75
C SER A 236 -45.88 -2.91 -49.74
N PRO A 237 -46.21 -2.02 -50.69
CA PRO A 237 -47.35 -2.18 -51.61
C PRO A 237 -47.34 -3.49 -52.40
N SER A 238 -46.16 -4.06 -52.66
CA SER A 238 -46.03 -5.34 -53.37
C SER A 238 -46.50 -6.55 -52.55
N ILE A 239 -46.55 -6.48 -51.22
CA ILE A 239 -47.08 -7.54 -50.33
C ILE A 239 -48.50 -7.20 -49.87
N ALA A 240 -48.82 -5.91 -49.68
CA ALA A 240 -50.17 -5.47 -49.34
C ALA A 240 -51.22 -5.84 -50.40
N LEU A 241 -50.80 -6.00 -51.67
CA LEU A 241 -51.69 -6.43 -52.76
C LEU A 241 -52.08 -7.92 -52.68
N LEU A 242 -51.35 -8.75 -51.93
CA LEU A 242 -51.66 -10.18 -51.76
C LEU A 242 -52.69 -10.46 -50.64
N HIS A 243 -53.00 -9.47 -49.79
CA HIS A 243 -53.93 -9.62 -48.65
C HIS A 243 -55.26 -8.89 -48.85
N GLN A 244 -55.83 -8.88 -50.06
CA GLN A 244 -57.24 -8.55 -50.26
C GLN A 244 -58.14 -9.71 -49.80
N GLY A 245 -58.17 -9.94 -48.49
CA GLY A 245 -59.15 -10.78 -47.81
C GLY A 245 -59.99 -9.95 -46.82
N PRO A 246 -61.14 -10.44 -46.34
CA PRO A 246 -62.19 -9.67 -45.66
C PRO A 246 -61.84 -9.02 -44.31
N ASN A 247 -60.56 -9.00 -43.90
CA ASN A 247 -60.11 -8.53 -42.57
C ASN A 247 -59.37 -7.16 -42.57
N LYS A 248 -59.57 -6.34 -43.61
CA LYS A 248 -58.94 -5.00 -43.75
C LYS A 248 -59.16 -4.09 -42.52
N LEU A 249 -60.35 -4.12 -41.93
CA LEU A 249 -60.71 -3.24 -40.79
C LEU A 249 -60.04 -3.66 -39.47
N ALA A 250 -59.79 -4.96 -39.28
CA ALA A 250 -59.08 -5.45 -38.10
C ALA A 250 -57.59 -5.09 -38.17
N ALA A 251 -56.98 -5.27 -39.34
CA ALA A 251 -55.59 -4.89 -39.60
C ALA A 251 -55.37 -3.38 -39.43
N GLU A 252 -56.29 -2.53 -39.91
CA GLU A 252 -56.20 -1.08 -39.73
C GLU A 252 -56.28 -0.65 -38.25
N LYS A 253 -57.08 -1.36 -37.43
CA LYS A 253 -57.24 -1.08 -36.00
C LYS A 253 -55.99 -1.49 -35.19
N GLU A 254 -55.38 -2.62 -35.53
CA GLU A 254 -54.11 -3.06 -34.94
C GLU A 254 -52.94 -2.17 -35.34
N ILE A 255 -52.89 -1.72 -36.60
CA ILE A 255 -51.86 -0.78 -37.07
C ILE A 255 -51.95 0.55 -36.31
N ARG A 256 -53.16 1.10 -36.10
CA ARG A 256 -53.35 2.33 -35.31
C ARG A 256 -52.99 2.16 -33.83
N SER A 257 -53.18 0.96 -33.28
CA SER A 257 -52.74 0.62 -31.91
C SER A 257 -51.21 0.63 -31.81
N ALA A 258 -50.54 -0.06 -32.73
CA ALA A 258 -49.08 -0.15 -32.79
C ALA A 258 -48.43 1.24 -33.01
N GLU A 259 -49.04 2.11 -33.81
CA GLU A 259 -48.58 3.49 -34.03
C GLU A 259 -48.65 4.35 -32.75
N LYS A 260 -49.71 4.20 -31.96
CA LYS A 260 -49.83 4.88 -30.65
C LYS A 260 -48.80 4.40 -29.64
N ASP A 261 -48.48 3.11 -29.63
CA ASP A 261 -47.48 2.57 -28.71
C ASP A 261 -46.05 2.93 -29.17
N CYS A 262 -45.80 2.99 -30.47
CA CYS A 262 -44.54 3.49 -31.02
C CYS A 262 -44.30 4.97 -30.65
N ALA A 263 -45.34 5.82 -30.73
CA ALA A 263 -45.24 7.24 -30.35
C ALA A 263 -44.98 7.46 -28.85
N LYS A 264 -45.57 6.61 -27.99
CA LYS A 264 -45.30 6.62 -26.54
C LYS A 264 -43.86 6.20 -26.23
N LEU A 265 -43.30 5.26 -26.98
CA LEU A 265 -41.94 4.77 -26.78
C LEU A 265 -40.89 5.78 -27.25
N ASP A 266 -41.15 6.50 -28.35
CA ASP A 266 -40.29 7.59 -28.82
C ASP A 266 -40.26 8.77 -27.82
N SER A 267 -41.41 9.06 -27.21
CA SER A 267 -41.52 10.08 -26.15
C SER A 267 -40.76 9.70 -24.87
N LYS A 268 -40.64 8.40 -24.55
CA LYS A 268 -39.83 7.92 -23.43
C LYS A 268 -38.34 7.99 -23.74
N ARG A 269 -37.95 7.70 -24.98
CA ARG A 269 -36.57 7.81 -25.45
C ARG A 269 -36.05 9.26 -25.32
N LYS A 270 -36.83 10.26 -25.76
CA LYS A 270 -36.48 11.69 -25.63
C LYS A 270 -36.37 12.22 -24.19
N LYS A 271 -36.93 11.52 -23.20
CA LYS A 271 -36.82 11.89 -21.77
C LYS A 271 -35.61 11.23 -21.08
N ALA A 272 -34.95 10.29 -21.74
CA ALA A 272 -33.79 9.56 -21.23
C ALA A 272 -32.46 10.04 -21.86
N GLU A 273 -32.55 10.90 -22.88
CA GLU A 273 -31.46 11.73 -23.42
C GLU A 273 -31.46 13.10 -22.71
#